data_AF-A0A5N7ZFV7-F1
#
_entry.id   AF-A0A5N7ZFV7-F1
#
_cell.length_a   1.000
_cell.length_b   1.000
_cell.length_c   1.000
_cell.angle_alpha   90.00
_cell.angle_beta   90.00
_cell.angle_gamma   90.00
#
_symmetry.space_group_name_H-M   'P 1'
#
loop_
_entity.id
_entity.type
_entity.pdbx_description
1 polymer ?
#
loop_
_entity_poly.entity_id
_entity_poly.type
_entity_poly.pdbx_seq_one_letter_code
_entity_poly.pdbx_strand_id
1 'polypeptide(L)'
;MTIFRRGTPHQYRFLCYEIEETSSIDWEHSDFIAFNSIEEEYGNTIKVINFEDFKIQNRKLFEAKEDWGLTPKSLKFTEYFDITPAFGIGLICNENVKNAIEENKLTGFVFGSIDVDIVFD
;
A
#
# COMPACT_ATOMS: atom_id res chain seq x y z
N MET A 1 -2.66 -25.81 -18.42
CA MET A 1 -3.99 -25.33 -17.99
C MET A 1 -4.33 -26.06 -16.71
N THR A 2 -4.21 -25.39 -15.57
CA THR A 2 -4.46 -26.01 -14.26
C THR A 2 -5.79 -25.46 -13.76
N ILE A 3 -6.81 -26.32 -13.71
CA ILE A 3 -8.16 -25.96 -13.26
C ILE A 3 -8.18 -26.12 -11.74
N PHE A 4 -8.26 -25.01 -11.00
CA PHE A 4 -8.37 -25.04 -9.55
C PHE A 4 -9.80 -25.35 -9.11
N ARG A 5 -9.96 -26.28 -8.17
CA ARG A 5 -11.28 -26.77 -7.74
C ARG A 5 -11.90 -25.83 -6.71
N ARG A 6 -13.21 -25.60 -6.85
CA ARG A 6 -14.05 -24.84 -5.93
C ARG A 6 -13.94 -25.43 -4.51
N GLY A 7 -13.66 -24.59 -3.50
CA GLY A 7 -13.51 -24.99 -2.10
C GLY A 7 -12.07 -25.23 -1.61
N THR A 8 -11.08 -25.03 -2.48
CA THR A 8 -9.65 -25.17 -2.12
C THR A 8 -9.03 -23.79 -1.84
N PRO A 9 -8.40 -23.54 -0.68
CA PRO A 9 -7.69 -22.29 -0.42
C PRO A 9 -6.49 -22.15 -1.37
N HIS A 10 -6.37 -21.01 -2.03
CA HIS A 10 -5.24 -20.68 -2.91
C HIS A 10 -4.71 -19.28 -2.58
N GLN A 11 -3.39 -19.16 -2.43
CA GLN A 11 -2.73 -17.91 -2.08
C GLN A 11 -2.62 -16.96 -3.29
N TYR A 12 -3.02 -15.71 -3.08
CA TYR A 12 -2.92 -14.59 -4.03
C TYR A 12 -1.54 -13.91 -3.97
N ARG A 13 -1.10 -13.24 -5.06
CA ARG A 13 0.23 -12.57 -5.13
C ARG A 13 0.24 -11.22 -5.86
N PHE A 14 1.19 -10.42 -5.39
CA PHE A 14 1.47 -9.00 -5.61
C PHE A 14 2.55 -8.75 -6.69
N LEU A 15 2.54 -7.57 -7.32
CA LEU A 15 3.58 -7.09 -8.24
C LEU A 15 4.31 -5.87 -7.61
N CYS A 16 5.56 -6.09 -7.19
CA CYS A 16 6.45 -5.05 -6.65
C CYS A 16 7.24 -4.40 -7.79
N TYR A 17 7.18 -3.07 -7.92
CA TYR A 17 8.19 -2.29 -8.64
C TYR A 17 8.52 -1.03 -7.84
N GLU A 18 9.76 -0.91 -7.38
CA GLU A 18 10.31 0.37 -6.90
C GLU A 18 10.70 1.19 -8.13
N ILE A 19 9.96 2.25 -8.42
CA ILE A 19 10.40 3.30 -9.35
C ILE A 19 10.68 4.54 -8.48
N GLU A 20 11.81 5.20 -8.72
CA GLU A 20 12.24 6.48 -8.13
C GLU A 20 11.32 7.67 -8.51
N GLU A 21 10.03 7.43 -8.74
CA GLU A 21 9.06 8.47 -9.03
C GLU A 21 8.62 9.16 -7.73
N THR A 22 8.53 10.49 -7.79
CA THR A 22 7.95 11.33 -6.74
C THR A 22 6.48 10.95 -6.57
N SER A 23 6.19 10.16 -5.53
CA SER A 23 4.82 9.91 -5.10
C SER A 23 4.12 11.22 -4.77
N SER A 24 2.84 11.37 -5.16
CA SER A 24 2.02 12.55 -4.87
C SER A 24 1.53 12.61 -3.41
N ILE A 25 2.03 11.73 -2.55
CA ILE A 25 1.73 11.67 -1.11
C ILE A 25 2.34 12.87 -0.40
N ASP A 26 1.50 13.61 0.33
CA ASP A 26 1.93 14.56 1.34
C ASP A 26 2.25 13.79 2.64
N TRP A 27 3.52 13.46 2.81
CA TRP A 27 3.99 12.65 3.93
C TRP A 27 3.75 13.31 5.28
N GLU A 28 3.94 14.62 5.38
CA GLU A 28 3.83 15.34 6.65
C GLU A 28 2.39 15.41 7.17
N HIS A 29 1.41 15.27 6.28
CA HIS A 29 -0.02 15.26 6.59
C HIS A 29 -0.68 13.87 6.45
N SER A 30 0.11 12.82 6.21
CA SER A 30 -0.34 11.43 6.20
C SER A 30 -0.09 10.77 7.56
N ASP A 31 -0.98 9.84 7.97
CA ASP A 31 -0.82 9.11 9.23
C ASP A 31 -0.24 7.71 8.99
N PHE A 32 0.85 7.39 9.69
CA PHE A 32 1.44 6.05 9.72
C PHE A 32 1.31 5.45 11.11
N ILE A 33 1.04 4.15 11.17
CA ILE A 33 0.84 3.43 12.42
C ILE A 33 1.73 2.18 12.45
N ALA A 34 2.27 1.88 13.62
CA ALA A 34 2.96 0.61 13.86
C ALA A 34 1.94 -0.54 13.77
N PHE A 35 2.29 -1.63 13.10
CA PHE A 35 1.43 -2.77 12.89
C PHE A 35 2.21 -4.07 12.99
N ASN A 36 1.69 -5.04 13.74
CA ASN A 36 2.19 -6.41 13.79
C ASN A 36 1.47 -7.25 12.73
N SER A 37 2.20 -7.73 11.73
CA SER A 37 1.61 -8.49 10.62
C SER A 37 1.19 -9.92 10.98
N ILE A 38 1.74 -10.50 12.06
CA ILE A 38 1.43 -11.85 12.52
C ILE A 38 0.23 -11.86 13.46
N GLU A 39 0.19 -10.90 14.38
CA GLU A 39 -0.85 -10.79 15.41
C GLU A 39 -2.03 -9.91 14.98
N GLU A 40 -1.90 -9.22 13.84
CA GLU A 40 -2.87 -8.24 13.34
C GLU A 40 -3.18 -7.13 14.37
N GLU A 41 -2.16 -6.70 15.12
CA GLU A 41 -2.28 -5.69 16.17
C GLU A 41 -1.76 -4.31 15.73
N TYR A 42 -2.52 -3.27 16.04
CA TYR A 42 -2.13 -1.87 15.82
C TYR A 42 -1.47 -1.27 17.06
N GLY A 43 -0.38 -0.53 16.84
CA GLY A 43 0.38 0.17 17.88
C GLY A 43 0.25 1.69 17.78
N ASN A 44 1.35 2.37 18.10
CA ASN A 44 1.38 3.83 18.12
C ASN A 44 1.45 4.42 16.70
N THR A 45 0.83 5.59 16.53
CA THR A 45 1.06 6.45 15.36
C THR A 45 2.51 6.96 15.38
N ILE A 46 3.18 6.90 14.24
CA ILE A 46 4.55 7.38 14.04
C ILE A 46 4.51 8.46 12.96
N LYS A 47 5.04 9.65 13.28
CA LYS A 47 5.16 10.73 12.30
C LYS A 47 6.27 10.40 11.30
N VAL A 48 5.97 10.58 10.03
CA VAL A 48 6.91 10.36 8.92
C VAL A 48 6.92 11.64 8.09
N ILE A 49 8.11 12.20 7.83
CA ILE A 49 8.21 13.48 7.09
C ILE A 49 8.50 13.30 5.60
N ASN A 50 9.06 12.16 5.21
CA ASN A 50 9.35 11.80 3.83
C ASN A 50 9.70 10.30 3.74
N PHE A 51 9.99 9.85 2.52
CA PHE A 51 10.33 8.45 2.26
C PHE A 51 11.60 7.96 2.98
N GLU A 52 12.63 8.81 3.12
CA GLU A 52 13.84 8.41 3.83
C GLU A 52 13.56 8.20 5.32
N ASP A 53 12.79 9.10 5.92
CA ASP A 53 12.34 8.96 7.30
C ASP A 53 11.47 7.71 7.47
N PHE A 54 10.57 7.41 6.52
CA PHE A 54 9.79 6.16 6.54
C PHE A 54 10.71 4.93 6.66
N LYS A 55 11.74 4.82 5.81
CA LYS A 55 12.69 3.70 5.84
C LYS A 55 13.42 3.62 7.19
N ILE A 56 13.86 4.76 7.72
CA ILE A 56 14.56 4.84 8.99
C ILE A 56 13.65 4.41 10.15
N GLN A 57 12.43 4.95 10.23
CA GLN A 57 11.47 4.63 11.29
C GLN A 57 11.02 3.17 11.21
N ASN A 58 10.75 2.66 10.01
CA ASN A 58 10.32 1.28 9.81
C ASN A 58 11.40 0.29 10.25
N ARG A 59 12.67 0.57 9.88
CA ARG A 59 13.81 -0.23 10.33
C ARG A 59 13.99 -0.19 11.84
N LYS A 60 13.90 0.99 12.47
CA LYS A 60 13.98 1.13 13.93
C LYS A 60 12.88 0.35 14.64
N LEU A 61 11.65 0.38 14.11
CA LEU A 61 10.53 -0.35 14.68
C LEU A 61 10.76 -1.86 14.62
N PHE A 62 11.18 -2.36 13.45
CA PHE A 62 11.49 -3.77 13.24
C PHE A 62 12.66 -4.26 14.14
N GLU A 63 13.71 -3.45 14.29
CA GLU A 63 14.84 -3.78 15.18
C GLU A 63 14.45 -3.76 16.67
N ALA A 64 13.44 -2.97 17.06
CA ALA A 64 12.97 -2.86 18.44
C ALA A 64 11.90 -3.90 18.81
N LYS A 65 11.06 -4.29 17.85
CA LYS A 65 10.01 -5.30 17.98
C LYS A 65 9.97 -6.14 16.71
N GLU A 66 10.38 -7.40 16.83
CA GLU A 66 10.30 -8.38 15.75
C GLU A 66 8.85 -8.45 15.21
N ASP A 67 8.69 -8.56 13.89
CA ASP A 67 7.41 -8.64 13.17
C ASP A 67 6.54 -7.36 13.15
N TRP A 68 7.02 -6.27 13.74
CA TRP A 68 6.39 -4.96 13.63
C TRP A 68 6.93 -4.16 12.45
N GLY A 69 6.03 -3.51 11.73
CA GLY A 69 6.34 -2.59 10.64
C GLY A 69 5.45 -1.35 10.66
N LEU A 70 5.77 -0.39 9.80
CA LEU A 70 4.95 0.79 9.56
C LEU A 70 4.00 0.54 8.40
N THR A 71 2.71 0.81 8.64
CA THR A 71 1.68 0.80 7.60
C THR A 71 0.97 2.16 7.58
N PRO A 72 0.55 2.68 6.41
CA PRO A 72 -0.30 3.85 6.37
C PRO A 72 -1.67 3.55 6.98
N LYS A 73 -2.21 4.52 7.72
CA LYS A 73 -3.60 4.55 8.19
C LYS A 73 -4.43 5.51 7.33
N SER A 74 -3.87 6.68 7.03
CA SER A 74 -4.43 7.66 6.12
C SER A 74 -3.31 8.17 5.21
N LEU A 75 -3.62 8.38 3.92
CA LEU A 75 -2.70 8.98 2.98
C LEU A 75 -3.33 10.25 2.41
N LYS A 76 -2.64 11.37 2.62
CA LYS A 76 -2.99 12.66 2.05
C LYS A 76 -2.30 12.81 0.71
N PHE A 77 -3.04 13.22 -0.32
CA PHE A 77 -2.51 13.51 -1.64
C PHE A 77 -2.72 14.97 -1.99
N THR A 78 -1.71 15.56 -2.60
CA THR A 78 -1.71 16.98 -3.01
C THR A 78 -2.52 17.24 -4.28
N GLU A 79 -2.78 16.19 -5.07
CA GLU A 79 -3.55 16.25 -6.30
C GLU A 79 -4.27 14.92 -6.59
N TYR A 80 -5.31 14.98 -7.42
CA TYR A 80 -5.94 13.78 -7.96
C TYR A 80 -4.99 13.03 -8.88
N PHE A 81 -5.02 11.71 -8.81
CA PHE A 81 -4.19 10.83 -9.62
C PHE A 81 -5.02 9.71 -10.26
N ASP A 82 -4.57 9.25 -11.42
CA ASP A 82 -5.09 8.05 -12.07
C ASP A 82 -4.39 6.80 -11.55
N ILE A 83 -3.05 6.87 -11.46
CA ILE A 83 -2.18 5.86 -10.90
C ILE A 83 -1.05 6.58 -10.17
N THR A 84 -0.71 6.14 -8.96
CA THR A 84 0.46 6.62 -8.22
C THR A 84 1.19 5.45 -7.58
N PRO A 85 2.54 5.48 -7.51
CA PRO A 85 3.29 4.58 -6.66
C PRO A 85 2.86 4.71 -5.19
N ALA A 86 2.73 3.57 -4.52
CA ALA A 86 2.40 3.44 -3.11
C ALA A 86 3.38 2.52 -2.38
N PHE A 87 4.00 3.06 -1.34
CA PHE A 87 5.15 2.48 -0.67
C PHE A 87 4.81 1.16 0.02
N GLY A 88 5.49 0.07 -0.37
CA GLY A 88 5.27 -1.27 0.18
C GLY A 88 4.01 -1.99 -0.34
N ILE A 89 3.17 -1.31 -1.14
CA ILE A 89 1.86 -1.80 -1.60
C ILE A 89 1.76 -1.85 -3.14
N GLY A 90 2.71 -1.26 -3.88
CA GLY A 90 2.77 -1.29 -5.35
C GLY A 90 2.26 -0.01 -6.00
N LEU A 91 1.24 -0.13 -6.85
CA LEU A 91 0.56 1.01 -7.49
C LEU A 91 -0.85 1.15 -6.90
N ILE A 92 -1.22 2.35 -6.47
CA ILE A 92 -2.62 2.70 -6.20
C ILE A 92 -3.18 3.30 -7.49
N CYS A 93 -4.38 2.88 -7.89
CA CYS A 93 -5.10 3.48 -9.00
C CYS A 93 -6.51 3.87 -8.56
N ASN A 94 -7.11 4.84 -9.25
CA ASN A 94 -8.50 5.19 -9.02
C ASN A 94 -9.46 4.16 -9.67
N GLU A 95 -10.73 4.23 -9.30
CA GLU A 95 -11.74 3.27 -9.79
C GLU A 95 -11.96 3.36 -11.30
N ASN A 96 -11.72 4.55 -11.91
CA ASN A 96 -11.85 4.72 -13.36
C ASN A 96 -10.80 3.91 -14.11
N VAL A 97 -9.55 3.91 -13.65
CA VAL A 97 -8.46 3.12 -14.23
C VAL A 97 -8.74 1.63 -14.08
N LYS A 98 -9.14 1.18 -12.89
CA LYS A 98 -9.54 -0.21 -12.65
C LYS A 98 -10.65 -0.65 -13.61
N ASN A 99 -11.74 0.11 -13.69
CA ASN A 99 -12.87 -0.19 -14.56
C ASN A 99 -12.45 -0.23 -16.03
N ALA A 100 -11.63 0.71 -16.49
CA ALA A 100 -11.11 0.72 -17.86
C ALA A 100 -10.29 -0.55 -18.19
N ILE A 101 -9.45 -1.01 -17.27
CA ILE A 101 -8.66 -2.25 -17.44
C ILE A 101 -9.58 -3.48 -17.50
N GLU A 102 -10.56 -3.56 -16.61
CA GLU A 102 -11.53 -4.67 -16.53
C GLU A 102 -12.43 -4.73 -17.78
N GLU A 103 -12.98 -3.59 -18.22
CA GLU A 103 -13.85 -3.48 -19.40
C GLU A 103 -13.13 -3.86 -20.70
N ASN A 104 -11.85 -3.47 -20.82
CA ASN A 104 -11.01 -3.80 -21.98
C ASN A 104 -10.42 -5.22 -21.90
N LYS A 105 -10.70 -5.99 -20.83
CA LYS A 105 -10.22 -7.36 -20.62
C LYS A 105 -8.70 -7.48 -20.68
N LEU A 106 -8.00 -6.45 -20.22
CA LEU A 106 -6.54 -6.47 -20.15
C LEU A 106 -6.12 -7.44 -19.04
N THR A 107 -5.17 -8.33 -19.34
CA THR A 107 -4.69 -9.36 -18.41
C THR A 107 -3.35 -8.95 -17.79
N GLY A 108 -2.96 -9.60 -16.69
CA GLY A 108 -1.71 -9.31 -15.98
C GLY A 108 -1.85 -8.34 -14.81
N PHE A 109 -3.07 -7.85 -14.52
CA PHE A 109 -3.38 -6.98 -13.39
C PHE A 109 -4.13 -7.76 -12.30
N VAL A 110 -3.84 -7.43 -11.04
CA VAL A 110 -4.57 -7.92 -9.86
C VAL A 110 -4.90 -6.70 -9.02
N PHE A 111 -6.20 -6.45 -8.83
CA PHE A 111 -6.67 -5.34 -8.01
C PHE A 111 -6.95 -5.83 -6.59
N GLY A 112 -6.45 -5.09 -5.60
CA GLY A 112 -6.75 -5.27 -4.20
C GLY A 112 -7.36 -3.99 -3.62
N SER A 113 -8.31 -4.13 -2.70
CA SER A 113 -8.74 -3.01 -1.86
C SER A 113 -7.65 -2.70 -0.85
N ILE A 114 -7.39 -1.42 -0.65
CA ILE A 114 -6.55 -0.94 0.46
C ILE A 114 -7.45 -0.56 1.63
N ASP A 115 -7.04 -0.92 2.85
CA ASP A 115 -7.70 -0.49 4.09
C ASP A 115 -7.01 0.79 4.60
N VAL A 116 -7.03 1.82 3.75
CA VAL A 116 -6.33 3.10 3.97
C VAL A 116 -7.26 4.21 3.51
N ASP A 117 -7.47 5.20 4.38
CA ASP A 117 -8.26 6.38 4.04
C ASP A 117 -7.45 7.28 3.10
N ILE A 118 -7.97 7.51 1.88
CA ILE A 118 -7.37 8.41 0.89
C ILE A 118 -8.05 9.78 0.97
N VAL A 119 -7.26 10.81 1.25
CA VAL A 119 -7.75 12.18 1.41
C VAL A 119 -7.07 13.09 0.38
N PHE A 120 -7.85 13.94 -0.28
CA PHE A 120 -7.36 14.98 -1.18
C PHE A 120 -7.51 16.35 -0.51
N ASP A 121 -6.66 17.32 -0.88
CA ASP A 121 -6.91 18.74 -0.58
C ASP A 121 -7.97 19.35 -1.53
#